data_AF-A0A1F6M651-F1
#
_entry.id   AF-A0A1F6M651-F1
#
_cell.length_a   1.000
_cell.length_b   1.000
_cell.length_c   1.000
_cell.angle_alpha   90.00
_cell.angle_beta   90.00
_cell.angle_gamma   90.00
#
_symmetry.space_group_name_H-M   'P 1'
#
loop_
_entity.id
_entity.type
_entity.pdbx_description
1 polymer ?
#
loop_
_entity_poly.entity_id
_entity_poly.type
_entity_poly.pdbx_seq_one_letter_code
_entity_poly.pdbx_strand_id
1 'polypeptide(L)'
;MKKNIFIVFLLVVIIGILAINFKFNKQEKTSLPEYVMCPSEAKICPDGSTVIRMGSYCEFAECPSSSKVVSSVDQENAKIEGKHLVYFRGVKQDGLSAIVTLDPITMFSGDEATAAAMQDTKCSKAKVITCAPSLNNNFYIRNLSNETQNLTVTLSTDVYLESASDTTELKKVGILELKKISETWPLERLSITPFWVTARDEKVSKIEQQYIP
;
A
#
# COMPACT_ATOMS: atom_id res chain seq x y z
N MET A 1 61.32 -44.98 0.18
CA MET A 1 60.14 -44.69 1.04
C MET A 1 59.44 -43.37 0.69
N LYS A 2 60.15 -42.26 0.35
CA LYS A 2 59.52 -40.97 0.01
C LYS A 2 58.67 -40.95 -1.28
N LYS A 3 59.00 -41.78 -2.29
CA LYS A 3 58.28 -41.83 -3.58
C LYS A 3 56.85 -42.38 -3.46
N ASN A 4 56.61 -43.32 -2.53
CA ASN A 4 55.29 -43.92 -2.34
C ASN A 4 54.36 -43.00 -1.54
N ILE A 5 54.92 -42.21 -0.61
CA ILE A 5 54.18 -41.19 0.15
C ILE A 5 53.67 -40.09 -0.79
N PHE A 6 54.49 -39.68 -1.78
CA PHE A 6 54.08 -38.67 -2.75
C PHE A 6 52.92 -39.15 -3.64
N ILE A 7 52.90 -40.43 -4.03
CA ILE A 7 51.82 -41.02 -4.83
C ILE A 7 50.50 -41.06 -4.04
N VAL A 8 50.55 -41.42 -2.75
CA VAL A 8 49.36 -41.45 -1.89
C VAL A 8 48.78 -40.05 -1.71
N PHE A 9 49.63 -39.03 -1.51
CA PHE A 9 49.18 -37.64 -1.40
C PHE A 9 48.49 -37.15 -2.68
N LEU A 10 49.05 -37.46 -3.85
CA LEU A 10 48.48 -37.08 -5.14
C LEU A 10 47.11 -37.72 -5.38
N LEU A 11 46.93 -38.98 -5.01
CA LEU A 11 45.64 -39.67 -5.10
C LEU A 11 44.58 -39.04 -4.20
N VAL A 12 44.92 -38.66 -2.97
CA VAL A 12 43.98 -38.01 -2.04
C VAL A 12 43.53 -36.64 -2.59
N VAL A 13 44.44 -35.87 -3.16
CA VAL A 13 44.12 -34.57 -3.78
C VAL A 13 43.19 -34.74 -4.98
N ILE A 14 43.45 -35.72 -5.86
CA ILE A 14 42.59 -35.99 -7.03
C ILE A 14 41.18 -36.42 -6.59
N ILE A 15 41.06 -37.31 -5.61
CA ILE A 15 39.76 -37.75 -5.07
C ILE A 15 39.01 -36.57 -4.45
N GLY A 16 39.70 -35.68 -3.74
CA GLY A 16 39.13 -34.45 -3.20
C GLY A 16 38.57 -33.53 -4.28
N ILE A 17 39.33 -33.30 -5.36
CA ILE A 17 38.89 -32.46 -6.48
C ILE A 17 37.66 -33.07 -7.18
N LEU A 18 37.63 -34.39 -7.38
CA LEU A 18 36.48 -35.08 -7.99
C LEU A 18 35.22 -34.98 -7.11
N ALA A 19 35.36 -35.14 -5.79
CA ALA A 19 34.24 -35.02 -4.85
C ALA A 19 33.67 -33.59 -4.78
N ILE A 20 34.52 -32.58 -4.90
CA ILE A 20 34.11 -31.17 -4.97
C ILE A 20 33.27 -30.93 -6.23
N ASN A 21 33.75 -31.33 -7.41
CA ASN A 21 33.01 -31.17 -8.67
C ASN A 21 31.66 -31.91 -8.66
N PHE A 22 31.59 -33.08 -8.00
CA PHE A 22 30.35 -33.86 -7.92
C PHE A 22 29.26 -33.17 -7.09
N LYS A 23 29.63 -32.41 -6.05
CA LYS A 23 28.66 -31.64 -5.25
C LYS A 23 28.13 -30.39 -5.97
N PHE A 24 28.93 -29.77 -6.82
CA PHE A 24 28.53 -28.54 -7.53
C PHE A 24 27.60 -28.77 -8.72
N ASN A 25 27.46 -30.01 -9.22
CA ASN A 25 26.63 -30.30 -10.41
C ASN A 25 25.17 -30.69 -10.09
N LYS A 26 24.74 -30.51 -8.84
CA LYS A 26 23.34 -30.74 -8.45
C LYS A 26 22.52 -29.47 -8.69
N GLN A 27 22.39 -29.06 -9.96
CA GLN A 27 21.40 -28.06 -10.35
C GLN A 27 20.01 -28.68 -10.16
N GLU A 28 19.32 -28.24 -9.11
CA GLU A 28 17.88 -28.42 -9.01
C GLU A 28 17.26 -27.72 -10.22
N LYS A 29 16.63 -28.50 -11.10
CA LYS A 29 15.74 -27.97 -12.11
C LYS A 29 14.53 -27.38 -11.39
N THR A 30 14.65 -26.11 -10.99
CA THR A 30 13.50 -25.31 -10.59
C THR A 30 12.66 -25.12 -11.84
N SER A 31 11.64 -25.96 -12.00
CA SER A 31 10.58 -25.72 -12.97
C SER A 31 10.02 -24.33 -12.69
N LEU A 32 10.19 -23.40 -13.64
CA LEU A 32 9.49 -22.12 -13.58
C LEU A 32 8.00 -22.41 -13.37
N PRO A 33 7.33 -21.74 -12.41
CA PRO A 33 5.89 -21.85 -12.30
C PRO A 33 5.30 -21.43 -13.64
N GLU A 34 4.52 -22.33 -14.23
CA GLU A 34 3.73 -22.05 -15.43
C GLU A 34 2.85 -20.83 -15.12
N TYR A 35 3.14 -19.71 -15.78
CA TYR A 35 2.43 -18.46 -15.55
C TYR A 35 1.03 -18.60 -16.16
N VAL A 36 0.06 -18.97 -15.33
CA VAL A 36 -1.34 -19.05 -15.74
C VAL A 36 -1.88 -17.63 -15.90
N MET A 37 -2.23 -17.27 -17.13
CA MET A 37 -2.84 -15.98 -17.44
C MET A 37 -4.34 -16.08 -17.20
N CYS A 38 -4.85 -15.42 -16.16
CA CYS A 38 -6.27 -15.44 -15.83
C CYS A 38 -7.07 -14.40 -16.64
N PRO A 39 -8.34 -14.68 -17.00
CA PRO A 39 -9.22 -13.71 -17.61
C PRO A 39 -9.42 -12.49 -16.70
N SER A 40 -9.50 -11.29 -17.29
CA SER A 40 -9.68 -10.00 -16.58
C SER A 40 -11.12 -9.79 -16.05
N GLU A 41 -11.78 -10.87 -15.64
CA GLU A 41 -13.13 -10.81 -15.09
C GLU A 41 -13.10 -10.31 -13.64
N ALA A 42 -14.11 -9.50 -13.33
CA ALA A 42 -14.34 -8.91 -12.02
C ALA A 42 -15.66 -9.43 -11.44
N LYS A 43 -15.66 -9.74 -10.15
CA LYS A 43 -16.85 -10.09 -9.38
C LYS A 43 -17.07 -9.04 -8.30
N ILE A 44 -18.31 -8.56 -8.20
CA ILE A 44 -18.74 -7.66 -7.13
C ILE A 44 -19.08 -8.48 -5.89
N CYS A 45 -18.50 -8.11 -4.77
CA CYS A 45 -18.77 -8.69 -3.46
C CYS A 45 -20.01 -8.06 -2.80
N PRO A 46 -20.61 -8.71 -1.78
CA PRO A 46 -21.77 -8.17 -1.07
C PRO A 46 -21.52 -6.82 -0.39
N ASP A 47 -20.26 -6.47 -0.12
CA ASP A 47 -19.83 -5.17 0.41
C ASP A 47 -19.60 -4.10 -0.67
N GLY A 48 -19.83 -4.43 -1.95
CA GLY A 48 -19.60 -3.55 -3.09
C GLY A 48 -18.15 -3.55 -3.61
N SER A 49 -17.21 -4.21 -2.94
CA SER A 49 -15.84 -4.32 -3.42
C SER A 49 -15.76 -5.18 -4.69
N THR A 50 -14.73 -4.97 -5.51
CA THR A 50 -14.48 -5.76 -6.72
C THR A 50 -13.30 -6.69 -6.50
N VAL A 51 -13.50 -7.99 -6.69
CA VAL A 51 -12.44 -9.00 -6.67
C VAL A 51 -12.18 -9.53 -8.08
N ILE A 52 -10.92 -9.80 -8.36
CA ILE A 52 -10.45 -10.36 -9.65
C ILE A 52 -10.12 -11.85 -9.51
N ARG A 53 -10.00 -12.54 -10.65
CA ARG A 53 -9.50 -13.92 -10.69
C ARG A 53 -7.99 -13.95 -10.41
N MET A 54 -7.57 -14.85 -9.52
CA MET A 54 -6.17 -15.09 -9.15
C MET A 54 -5.91 -16.57 -8.82
N GLY A 55 -4.63 -16.95 -8.73
CA GLY A 55 -4.21 -18.31 -8.39
C GLY A 55 -4.12 -19.27 -9.58
N SER A 56 -3.62 -20.48 -9.33
CA SER A 56 -3.37 -21.50 -10.37
C SER A 56 -4.63 -21.99 -11.08
N TYR A 57 -5.80 -21.77 -10.48
CA TYR A 57 -7.11 -22.17 -11.02
C TYR A 57 -7.99 -20.97 -11.41
N CYS A 58 -7.44 -19.75 -11.42
CA CYS A 58 -8.18 -18.52 -11.77
C CYS A 58 -9.49 -18.34 -11.00
N GLU A 59 -9.40 -18.55 -9.69
CA GLU A 59 -10.51 -18.42 -8.76
C GLU A 59 -10.65 -16.95 -8.35
N PHE A 60 -11.87 -16.49 -8.05
CA PHE A 60 -12.02 -15.15 -7.50
C PHE A 60 -11.37 -15.09 -6.12
N ALA A 61 -10.63 -14.00 -5.85
CA ALA A 61 -10.17 -13.72 -4.50
C ALA A 61 -11.35 -13.73 -3.53
N GLU A 62 -11.09 -14.15 -2.29
CA GLU A 62 -12.11 -14.08 -1.24
C GLU A 62 -12.59 -12.63 -1.09
N CYS A 63 -13.90 -12.46 -0.99
CA CYS A 63 -14.47 -11.16 -0.65
C CYS A 63 -13.96 -10.75 0.73
N PRO A 64 -13.69 -9.46 0.97
CA PRO A 64 -13.37 -8.97 2.31
C PRO A 64 -14.44 -9.48 3.27
N SER A 65 -14.03 -10.26 4.27
CA SER A 65 -14.95 -10.83 5.26
C SER A 65 -15.50 -9.70 6.11
N SER A 66 -16.60 -9.10 5.65
CA SER A 66 -17.48 -8.14 6.31
C SER A 66 -16.92 -7.52 7.60
N SER A 67 -15.81 -6.80 7.50
CA SER A 67 -15.64 -5.64 8.37
C SER A 67 -16.63 -4.67 7.74
N LYS A 68 -17.80 -4.52 8.37
CA LYS A 68 -18.89 -3.66 7.90
C LYS A 68 -18.28 -2.35 7.39
N VAL A 69 -18.07 -2.24 6.09
CA VAL A 69 -17.89 -0.95 5.45
C VAL A 69 -19.26 -0.34 5.61
N VAL A 70 -19.31 0.60 6.56
CA VAL A 70 -20.51 1.30 6.99
C VAL A 70 -21.14 1.91 5.74
N SER A 71 -22.06 1.15 5.14
CA SER A 71 -22.91 1.58 4.02
C SER A 71 -24.12 2.37 4.51
N SER A 72 -24.13 2.81 5.77
CA SER A 72 -24.88 3.96 6.21
C SER A 72 -23.92 5.14 6.29
N VAL A 73 -23.70 5.78 5.14
CA VAL A 73 -23.22 7.16 5.09
C VAL A 73 -24.29 8.01 5.76
N ASP A 74 -24.28 8.04 7.10
CA ASP A 74 -24.70 9.21 7.83
C ASP A 74 -23.56 10.21 7.62
N GLN A 75 -23.76 11.06 6.62
CA GLN A 75 -22.78 11.99 6.07
C GLN A 75 -22.45 13.16 7.01
N GLU A 76 -22.66 12.98 8.31
CA GLU A 76 -22.42 13.95 9.36
C GLU A 76 -21.57 13.25 10.42
N ASN A 77 -20.28 13.59 10.45
CA ASN A 77 -19.25 13.08 11.39
C ASN A 77 -18.73 11.66 11.09
N ALA A 78 -18.21 11.44 9.88
CA ALA A 78 -17.52 10.19 9.50
C ALA A 78 -16.30 9.93 10.40
N LYS A 79 -16.52 9.29 11.56
CA LYS A 79 -15.49 8.95 12.54
C LYS A 79 -14.46 8.02 11.91
N ILE A 80 -13.17 8.34 12.06
CA ILE A 80 -12.07 7.49 11.56
C ILE A 80 -11.94 6.26 12.48
N GLU A 81 -12.60 5.17 12.11
CA GLU A 81 -12.62 3.89 12.84
C GLU A 81 -12.39 2.71 11.87
N GLY A 82 -11.37 1.90 12.09
CA GLY A 82 -10.88 0.96 11.09
C GLY A 82 -9.99 1.64 10.05
N LYS A 83 -9.93 1.10 8.82
CA LYS A 83 -9.05 1.57 7.76
C LYS A 83 -9.74 2.62 6.89
N HIS A 84 -9.17 3.83 6.83
CA HIS A 84 -9.70 4.97 6.09
C HIS A 84 -8.61 5.65 5.26
N LEU A 85 -9.00 6.22 4.13
CA LEU A 85 -8.14 7.11 3.36
C LEU A 85 -8.29 8.53 3.92
N VAL A 86 -7.17 9.22 4.14
CA VAL A 86 -7.16 10.55 4.75
C VAL A 86 -6.11 11.46 4.10
N TYR A 87 -6.31 12.77 4.21
CA TYR A 87 -5.24 13.75 4.13
C TYR A 87 -4.76 14.14 5.53
N PHE A 88 -3.46 14.43 5.64
CA PHE A 88 -2.91 15.02 6.85
C PHE A 88 -3.05 16.55 6.75
N ARG A 89 -3.64 17.15 7.78
CA ARG A 89 -3.76 18.61 7.94
C ARG A 89 -2.74 19.17 8.93
N GLY A 90 -2.20 18.33 9.79
CA GLY A 90 -1.13 18.70 10.72
C GLY A 90 -0.66 17.53 11.56
N VAL A 91 0.56 17.67 12.09
CA VAL A 91 1.15 16.75 13.05
C VAL A 91 1.70 17.58 14.20
N LYS A 92 1.25 17.31 15.42
CA LYS A 92 1.74 17.94 16.65
C LYS A 92 2.39 16.86 17.51
N GLN A 93 3.72 16.82 17.51
CA GLN A 93 4.45 15.83 18.29
C GLN A 93 4.63 16.28 19.74
N ASP A 94 4.41 15.37 20.68
CA ASP A 94 4.69 15.52 22.11
C ASP A 94 5.46 14.30 22.62
N GLY A 95 6.78 14.48 22.78
CA GLY A 95 7.71 13.41 23.13
C GLY A 95 7.65 12.22 22.16
N LEU A 96 7.21 11.07 22.70
CA LEU A 96 7.12 9.78 22.00
C LEU A 96 5.70 9.51 21.44
N SER A 97 4.84 10.52 21.49
CA SER A 97 3.49 10.49 20.92
C SER A 97 3.29 11.67 19.97
N ALA A 98 2.31 11.58 19.09
CA ALA A 98 1.90 12.71 18.26
C ALA A 98 0.39 12.75 18.12
N ILE A 99 -0.16 13.94 17.99
CA ILE A 99 -1.53 14.16 17.55
C ILE A 99 -1.47 14.45 16.06
N VAL A 100 -2.17 13.64 15.27
CA VAL A 100 -2.35 13.88 13.83
C VAL A 100 -3.74 14.46 13.60
N THR A 101 -3.81 15.54 12.83
CA THR A 101 -5.06 16.13 12.38
C THR A 101 -5.35 15.59 10.98
N LEU A 102 -6.43 14.83 10.85
CA LEU A 102 -6.76 14.06 9.66
C LEU A 102 -8.07 14.56 9.03
N ASP A 103 -8.12 14.52 7.71
CA ASP A 103 -9.28 14.88 6.91
C ASP A 103 -9.71 13.66 6.09
N PRO A 104 -10.85 13.02 6.40
CA PRO A 104 -11.26 11.77 5.77
C PRO A 104 -11.67 11.99 4.31
N ILE A 105 -11.14 11.16 3.42
CA ILE A 105 -11.40 11.24 1.98
C ILE A 105 -11.83 9.89 1.43
N THR A 106 -12.37 9.91 0.22
CA THR A 106 -12.59 8.72 -0.58
C THR A 106 -12.00 8.91 -1.98
N MET A 107 -11.58 7.83 -2.60
CA MET A 107 -11.06 7.82 -3.96
C MET A 107 -12.00 6.99 -4.84
N PHE A 108 -12.47 7.61 -5.90
CA PHE A 108 -13.26 6.98 -6.95
C PHE A 108 -12.39 6.71 -8.18
N SER A 109 -12.79 5.75 -8.99
CA SER A 109 -12.18 5.48 -10.30
C SER A 109 -13.24 5.32 -11.38
N GLY A 110 -12.84 5.44 -12.66
CA GLY A 110 -13.73 5.17 -13.79
C GLY A 110 -14.97 6.07 -13.85
N ASP A 111 -16.12 5.46 -14.15
CA ASP A 111 -17.40 6.17 -14.26
C ASP A 111 -17.84 6.78 -12.92
N GLU A 112 -17.53 6.14 -11.80
CA GLU A 112 -17.82 6.67 -10.46
C GLU A 112 -17.02 7.95 -10.17
N ALA A 113 -15.75 7.99 -10.59
CA ALA A 113 -14.93 9.19 -10.49
C ALA A 113 -15.53 10.35 -11.26
N THR A 114 -16.00 10.08 -12.49
CA THR A 114 -16.66 11.08 -13.32
C THR A 114 -17.95 11.59 -12.67
N ALA A 115 -18.78 10.68 -12.16
CA ALA A 115 -20.03 11.05 -11.49
C ALA A 115 -19.78 11.87 -10.23
N ALA A 116 -18.83 11.45 -9.40
CA ALA A 116 -18.46 12.16 -8.17
C ALA A 116 -17.91 13.57 -8.47
N ALA A 117 -17.01 13.68 -9.45
CA ALA A 117 -16.46 14.97 -9.87
C ALA A 117 -17.54 15.91 -10.42
N MET A 118 -18.48 15.41 -11.23
CA MET A 118 -19.59 16.21 -11.74
C MET A 118 -20.49 16.73 -10.63
N GLN A 119 -20.77 15.91 -9.62
CA GLN A 119 -21.57 16.30 -8.46
C GLN A 119 -20.90 17.43 -7.67
N ASP A 120 -19.59 17.31 -7.41
CA ASP A 120 -18.87 18.23 -6.54
C ASP A 120 -18.54 19.55 -7.25
N THR A 121 -18.11 19.46 -8.52
CA THR A 121 -17.73 20.64 -9.32
C THR A 121 -18.91 21.32 -10.00
N LYS A 122 -20.08 20.67 -10.06
CA LYS A 122 -21.27 21.09 -10.83
C LYS A 122 -20.99 21.26 -12.32
N CYS A 123 -19.91 20.68 -12.83
CA CYS A 123 -19.56 20.73 -14.25
C CYS A 123 -20.34 19.69 -15.06
N SER A 124 -20.67 20.03 -16.30
CA SER A 124 -21.19 19.08 -17.28
C SER A 124 -20.15 18.00 -17.60
N LYS A 125 -20.59 16.80 -17.99
CA LYS A 125 -19.71 15.70 -18.42
C LYS A 125 -18.67 16.13 -19.46
N ALA A 126 -19.05 16.97 -20.41
CA ALA A 126 -18.15 17.47 -21.47
C ALA A 126 -17.01 18.37 -20.97
N LYS A 127 -17.11 18.95 -19.76
CA LYS A 127 -16.14 19.89 -19.18
C LYS A 127 -15.50 19.37 -17.89
N VAL A 128 -15.92 18.21 -17.40
CA VAL A 128 -15.55 17.73 -16.06
C VAL A 128 -14.04 17.53 -15.91
N ILE A 129 -13.33 17.11 -16.96
CA ILE A 129 -11.86 16.99 -16.94
C ILE A 129 -11.18 18.35 -16.70
N THR A 130 -11.75 19.45 -17.21
CA THR A 130 -11.22 20.80 -16.95
C THR A 130 -11.44 21.23 -15.50
N CYS A 131 -12.56 20.82 -14.90
CA CYS A 131 -12.90 21.17 -13.52
C CYS A 131 -12.24 20.25 -12.48
N ALA A 132 -11.97 19.00 -12.86
CA ALA A 132 -11.33 17.98 -12.05
C ALA A 132 -10.21 17.32 -12.88
N PRO A 133 -9.02 17.95 -12.97
CA PRO A 133 -7.92 17.46 -13.79
C PRO A 133 -7.41 16.06 -13.44
N SER A 134 -7.66 15.57 -12.22
CA SER A 134 -7.32 14.20 -11.81
C SER A 134 -8.00 13.13 -12.68
N LEU A 135 -9.12 13.46 -13.32
CA LEU A 135 -9.81 12.55 -14.24
C LEU A 135 -8.99 12.21 -15.49
N ASN A 136 -7.94 12.98 -15.82
CA ASN A 136 -6.98 12.58 -16.86
C ASN A 136 -6.28 11.26 -16.50
N ASN A 137 -6.15 10.96 -15.21
CA ASN A 137 -5.60 9.71 -14.68
C ASN A 137 -6.71 8.75 -14.20
N ASN A 138 -7.97 8.96 -14.64
CA ASN A 138 -9.12 8.10 -14.35
C ASN A 138 -9.47 7.96 -12.85
N PHE A 139 -9.13 8.95 -12.02
CA PHE A 139 -9.50 8.97 -10.60
C PHE A 139 -10.02 10.33 -10.14
N TYR A 140 -10.76 10.33 -9.03
CA TYR A 140 -11.21 11.53 -8.36
C TYR A 140 -11.20 11.32 -6.84
N ILE A 141 -10.62 12.26 -6.10
CA ILE A 141 -10.59 12.22 -4.64
C ILE A 141 -11.59 13.25 -4.11
N ARG A 142 -12.51 12.78 -3.28
CA ARG A 142 -13.55 13.59 -2.63
C ARG A 142 -13.28 13.68 -1.14
N ASN A 143 -13.46 14.88 -0.59
CA ASN A 143 -13.52 15.05 0.86
C ASN A 143 -14.85 14.53 1.42
N LEU A 144 -14.79 13.68 2.44
CA LEU A 144 -15.98 13.09 3.07
C LEU A 144 -16.56 13.95 4.19
N SER A 145 -15.79 14.91 4.70
CA SER A 145 -16.16 15.72 5.87
C SER A 145 -15.72 17.16 5.68
N ASN A 146 -16.46 18.11 6.25
CA ASN A 146 -15.97 19.48 6.42
C ASN A 146 -15.17 19.66 7.72
N GLU A 147 -15.14 18.62 8.55
CA GLU A 147 -14.48 18.60 9.85
C GLU A 147 -13.30 17.63 9.85
N THR A 148 -12.22 18.08 10.49
CA THR A 148 -11.02 17.29 10.72
C THR A 148 -11.07 16.59 12.07
N GLN A 149 -10.39 15.46 12.17
CA GLN A 149 -10.31 14.67 13.40
C GLN A 149 -8.89 14.58 13.91
N ASN A 150 -8.73 14.71 15.23
CA ASN A 150 -7.46 14.54 15.91
C ASN A 150 -7.37 13.12 16.44
N LEU A 151 -6.34 12.37 16.02
CA LEU A 151 -6.06 11.03 16.51
C LEU A 151 -4.67 10.97 17.13
N THR A 152 -4.50 10.03 18.07
CA THR A 152 -3.22 9.81 18.75
C THR A 152 -2.39 8.77 18.01
N VAL A 153 -1.14 9.10 17.74
CA VAL A 153 -0.08 8.23 17.21
C VAL A 153 0.93 7.99 18.32
N THR A 154 1.44 6.77 18.43
CA THR A 154 2.41 6.37 19.47
C THR A 154 3.60 5.63 18.85
N LEU A 155 4.61 5.30 19.65
CA LEU A 155 5.75 4.50 19.17
C LEU A 155 5.38 3.11 18.64
N SER A 156 4.23 2.56 19.03
CA SER A 156 3.74 1.28 18.51
C SER A 156 2.97 1.43 17.19
N THR A 157 2.76 2.64 16.69
CA THR A 157 2.12 2.85 15.40
C THR A 157 3.09 2.49 14.28
N ASP A 158 2.68 1.57 13.41
CA ASP A 158 3.46 1.24 12.23
C ASP A 158 3.27 2.30 11.15
N VAL A 159 4.35 2.92 10.69
CA VAL A 159 4.32 3.96 9.67
C VAL A 159 5.08 3.49 8.44
N TYR A 160 4.45 3.63 7.27
CA TYR A 160 5.02 3.26 5.98
C TYR A 160 4.93 4.44 5.02
N LEU A 161 6.07 4.81 4.44
CA LEU A 161 6.18 5.91 3.48
C LEU A 161 6.79 5.41 2.18
N GLU A 162 6.54 6.12 1.09
CA GLU A 162 7.18 5.82 -0.19
C GLU A 162 8.71 5.94 -0.11
N SER A 163 9.38 4.99 -0.77
CA SER A 163 10.82 4.98 -0.92
C SER A 163 11.27 6.11 -1.84
N ALA A 164 12.33 6.82 -1.46
CA ALA A 164 12.89 7.90 -2.29
C ALA A 164 13.42 7.41 -3.66
N SER A 165 13.72 6.11 -3.78
CA SER A 165 14.22 5.50 -5.03
C SER A 165 13.12 4.87 -5.87
N ASP A 166 11.96 4.56 -5.28
CA ASP A 166 10.85 3.87 -5.95
C ASP A 166 9.53 4.23 -5.25
N THR A 167 8.71 5.05 -5.88
CA THR A 167 7.43 5.52 -5.31
C THR A 167 6.38 4.42 -5.19
N THR A 168 6.62 3.22 -5.74
CA THR A 168 5.75 2.06 -5.60
C THR A 168 6.13 1.18 -4.40
N GLU A 169 7.31 1.40 -3.82
CA GLU A 169 7.82 0.68 -2.66
C GLU A 169 7.51 1.44 -1.36
N LEU A 170 6.87 0.78 -0.39
CA LEU A 170 6.66 1.33 0.95
C LEU A 170 7.73 0.86 1.93
N LYS A 171 8.36 1.81 2.63
CA LYS A 171 9.36 1.56 3.67
C LYS A 171 8.81 1.88 5.04
N LYS A 172 9.05 0.96 5.98
CA LYS A 172 8.72 1.18 7.39
C LYS A 172 9.62 2.27 7.97
N VAL A 173 9.01 3.26 8.61
CA VAL A 173 9.70 4.37 9.27
C VAL A 173 9.22 4.52 10.72
N GLY A 174 9.95 5.32 11.51
CA GLY A 174 9.54 5.67 12.87
C GLY A 174 8.61 6.88 12.91
N ILE A 175 7.92 7.07 14.04
CA ILE A 175 7.02 8.21 14.28
C ILE A 175 7.70 9.57 14.07
N LEU A 176 9.01 9.67 14.32
CA LEU A 176 9.79 10.90 14.12
C LEU A 176 9.84 11.34 12.65
N GLU A 177 9.73 10.39 11.70
CA GLU A 177 9.65 10.72 10.28
C GLU A 177 8.32 11.38 9.91
N LEU A 178 7.21 11.10 10.62
CA LEU A 178 5.93 11.79 10.41
C LEU A 178 6.04 13.29 10.70
N LYS A 179 6.73 13.66 11.78
CA LYS A 179 6.99 15.07 12.10
C LYS A 179 7.84 15.73 11.02
N LYS A 180 8.91 15.05 10.57
CA LYS A 180 9.75 15.57 9.48
C LYS A 180 8.94 15.79 8.20
N ILE A 181 8.03 14.90 7.83
CA ILE A 181 7.13 15.12 6.70
C ILE A 181 6.31 16.39 6.92
N SER A 182 5.66 16.53 8.09
CA SER A 182 4.81 17.70 8.36
C SER A 182 5.56 19.05 8.38
N GLU A 183 6.86 19.04 8.69
CA GLU A 183 7.71 20.24 8.74
C GLU A 183 8.41 20.52 7.41
N THR A 184 8.75 19.47 6.66
CA THR A 184 9.55 19.58 5.43
C THR A 184 8.68 19.67 4.19
N TRP A 185 7.51 19.03 4.20
CA TRP A 185 6.58 19.13 3.10
C TRP A 185 5.78 20.42 3.24
N PRO A 186 5.65 21.21 2.17
CA PRO A 186 4.69 22.30 2.16
C PRO A 186 3.31 21.77 2.57
N LEU A 187 2.53 22.56 3.32
CA LEU A 187 1.17 22.18 3.72
C LEU A 187 0.32 21.75 2.52
N GLU A 188 0.58 22.34 1.36
CA GLU A 188 -0.02 21.97 0.07
C GLU A 188 0.25 20.50 -0.30
N ARG A 189 1.50 20.03 -0.17
CA ARG A 189 1.87 18.64 -0.46
C ARG A 189 1.25 17.66 0.54
N LEU A 190 1.28 18.00 1.83
CA LEU A 190 0.67 17.19 2.89
C LEU A 190 -0.85 17.03 2.69
N SER A 191 -1.48 18.11 2.20
CA SER A 191 -2.92 18.19 1.95
C SER A 191 -3.40 17.52 0.66
N ILE A 192 -2.49 17.08 -0.21
CA ILE A 192 -2.83 16.37 -1.46
C ILE A 192 -2.25 14.96 -1.52
N THR A 193 -1.42 14.57 -0.54
CA THR A 193 -0.87 13.20 -0.46
C THR A 193 -1.78 12.35 0.43
N PRO A 194 -2.48 11.35 -0.12
CA PRO A 194 -3.37 10.52 0.67
C PRO A 194 -2.59 9.47 1.47
N PHE A 195 -3.14 9.11 2.61
CA PHE A 195 -2.62 8.06 3.48
C PHE A 195 -3.75 7.12 3.87
N TRP A 196 -3.48 5.83 3.91
CA TRP A 196 -4.31 4.89 4.65
C TRP A 196 -3.98 4.98 6.14
N VAL A 197 -4.98 5.27 6.95
CA VAL A 197 -4.89 5.26 8.41
C VAL A 197 -5.80 4.15 8.94
N THR A 198 -5.23 3.28 9.77
CA THR A 198 -6.01 2.33 10.57
C THR A 198 -6.07 2.83 12.00
N ALA A 199 -7.27 3.09 12.50
CA ALA A 199 -7.48 3.59 13.86
C ALA A 199 -8.56 2.80 14.61
N ARG A 200 -8.48 2.81 15.94
CA ARG A 200 -9.52 2.32 16.84
C ARG A 200 -9.45 3.11 18.13
N ASP A 201 -10.60 3.53 18.65
CA ASP A 201 -10.70 4.25 19.93
C ASP A 201 -9.76 5.49 19.96
N GLU A 202 -9.80 6.28 18.88
CA GLU A 202 -8.99 7.50 18.69
C GLU A 202 -7.47 7.28 18.63
N LYS A 203 -7.02 6.03 18.55
CA LYS A 203 -5.61 5.64 18.44
C LYS A 203 -5.30 5.05 17.08
N VAL A 204 -4.25 5.53 16.46
CA VAL A 204 -3.77 5.04 15.16
C VAL A 204 -2.82 3.86 15.38
N SER A 205 -3.12 2.73 14.76
CA SER A 205 -2.26 1.54 14.77
C SER A 205 -1.36 1.44 13.53
N LYS A 206 -1.81 1.98 12.39
CA LYS A 206 -1.06 1.91 11.13
C LYS A 206 -1.28 3.15 10.25
N ILE A 207 -0.22 3.63 9.62
CA ILE A 207 -0.23 4.70 8.61
C ILE A 207 0.55 4.21 7.39
N GLU A 208 -0.04 4.28 6.21
CA GLU A 208 0.60 3.91 4.95
C GLU A 208 0.37 5.02 3.92
N GLN A 209 1.43 5.54 3.32
CA GLN A 209 1.31 6.46 2.18
C GLN A 209 0.61 5.74 1.02
N GLN A 210 -0.37 6.38 0.40
CA GLN A 210 -1.05 5.85 -0.78
C GLN A 210 -0.43 6.49 -2.02
N TYR A 211 0.17 5.65 -2.87
CA TYR A 211 0.68 6.04 -4.17
C TYR A 211 -0.47 6.53 -5.06
N ILE A 212 -0.30 7.70 -5.67
CA ILE A 212 -1.18 8.18 -6.74
C ILE A 212 -0.36 8.19 -8.04
N PRO A 213 -0.80 7.46 -9.08
CA PRO A 213 -0.15 7.46 -10.39
C PRO A 213 -0.34 8.76 -11.19
#